data_AF-A0A7V4BS60-F1
#
_entry.id   AF-A0A7V4BS60-F1
#
_cell.length_a   1.000
_cell.length_b   1.000
_cell.length_c   1.000
_cell.angle_alpha   90.00
_cell.angle_beta   90.00
_cell.angle_gamma   90.00
#
_symmetry.space_group_name_H-M   'P 1'
#
loop_
_entity.id
_entity.type
_entity.pdbx_description
1 polymer ?
#
loop_
_entity_poly.entity_id
_entity_poly.type
_entity_poly.pdbx_seq_one_letter_code
_entity_poly.pdbx_strand_id
1 'polypeptide(L)'
;TLILGDDEMYDNSKDNEHVVQIFATMGGVYENNQDRIIEVEIDNSLCDSLHFGSDAGPRVLPLPASYYELPAKMQIVIPKGKLMGAIEFKLTNAFFQDSLALTNTYVIPLVMKSVVGADSILRGKSEKTSPDRRIAADWITAPKDYVLYAVKYINPWHAYYLRRGVTVVKGKNGNSNLDTTMIYRAKYVEKSEVCQAVSNSYNSVSLSLKTKAADGKTDLPFTIVLNFNDKNECTITQPAGSSYTVSGNGSFVKDGDEWGGMKRNVLHLKYDIDFTNATYSFTDTLVVRDRGVKFETFTAVVKK
;
A
#
# COMPACT_ATOMS: atom_id res chain seq x y z
N THR A 1 1.34 4.03 -4.62
CA THR A 1 0.56 3.06 -3.83
C THR A 1 -0.88 3.46 -3.91
N LEU A 2 -1.80 2.59 -4.36
CA LEU A 2 -3.23 2.83 -4.22
C LEU A 2 -3.61 2.60 -2.76
N ILE A 3 -4.29 3.59 -2.18
CA ILE A 3 -4.77 3.58 -0.80
C ILE A 3 -6.26 3.24 -0.83
N LEU A 4 -6.60 1.95 -0.78
CA LEU A 4 -8.01 1.55 -0.75
C LEU A 4 -8.63 1.85 0.62
N GLY A 5 -9.95 2.07 0.66
CA GLY A 5 -10.70 2.40 1.88
C GLY A 5 -10.70 3.89 2.19
N ASP A 6 -10.88 4.24 3.45
CA ASP A 6 -10.93 5.64 3.88
C ASP A 6 -9.51 6.14 4.19
N ASP A 7 -9.12 7.30 3.64
CA ASP A 7 -7.92 8.05 4.03
C ASP A 7 -8.36 9.46 4.45
N GLU A 8 -8.00 9.85 5.67
CA GLU A 8 -8.40 11.14 6.25
C GLU A 8 -7.43 12.29 5.91
N MET A 9 -6.27 11.96 5.32
CA MET A 9 -5.22 12.93 4.98
C MET A 9 -5.26 13.34 3.51
N TYR A 10 -5.72 12.47 2.61
CA TYR A 10 -5.71 12.69 1.17
C TYR A 10 -7.01 12.24 0.51
N ASP A 11 -7.43 12.95 -0.55
CA ASP A 11 -8.51 12.47 -1.41
C ASP A 11 -8.04 11.26 -2.22
N ASN A 12 -8.53 10.08 -1.84
CA ASN A 12 -8.23 8.80 -2.47
C ASN A 12 -9.43 8.26 -3.27
N SER A 13 -10.34 9.13 -3.74
CA SER A 13 -11.52 8.72 -4.52
C SER A 13 -11.12 7.90 -5.76
N LYS A 14 -10.05 8.30 -6.45
CA LYS A 14 -9.52 7.56 -7.62
C LYS A 14 -8.96 6.20 -7.24
N ASP A 15 -8.29 6.08 -6.10
CA ASP A 15 -7.76 4.81 -5.62
C ASP A 15 -8.91 3.84 -5.32
N ASN A 16 -9.99 4.33 -4.70
CA ASN A 16 -11.22 3.57 -4.44
C ASN A 16 -11.99 3.22 -5.72
N GLU A 17 -11.86 4.04 -6.77
CA GLU A 17 -12.27 3.69 -8.13
C GLU A 17 -11.27 2.75 -8.81
N HIS A 18 -10.23 2.24 -8.15
CA HIS A 18 -9.18 1.41 -8.74
C HIS A 18 -8.50 2.07 -9.96
N VAL A 19 -8.40 3.40 -9.97
CA VAL A 19 -7.81 4.18 -11.04
C VAL A 19 -6.45 4.71 -10.60
N VAL A 20 -5.43 4.51 -11.43
CA VAL A 20 -4.14 5.22 -11.28
C VAL A 20 -4.03 6.32 -12.32
N GLN A 21 -3.44 7.44 -11.91
CA GLN A 21 -3.24 8.61 -12.76
C GLN A 21 -1.74 8.83 -12.98
N ILE A 22 -1.32 8.87 -14.25
CA ILE A 22 0.05 9.18 -14.62
C ILE A 22 0.06 10.57 -15.26
N PHE A 23 0.76 11.50 -14.63
CA PHE A 23 0.75 12.91 -15.00
C PHE A 23 1.88 13.27 -15.96
N ALA A 24 1.58 14.18 -16.89
CA ALA A 24 2.55 14.97 -17.61
C ALA A 24 2.44 16.44 -17.19
N THR A 25 3.55 17.17 -17.30
CA THR A 25 3.62 18.58 -16.93
C THR A 25 4.14 19.42 -18.10
N MET A 26 3.65 20.64 -18.20
CA MET A 26 4.12 21.64 -19.16
C MET A 26 5.03 22.64 -18.46
N GLY A 27 6.10 23.05 -19.12
CA GLY A 27 6.99 24.13 -18.70
C GLY A 27 7.35 25.05 -19.86
N GLY A 28 8.19 26.06 -19.61
CA GLY A 28 8.66 26.99 -20.63
C GLY A 28 7.68 28.10 -21.01
N VAL A 29 6.49 28.14 -20.38
CA VAL A 29 5.48 29.19 -20.55
C VAL A 29 4.97 29.65 -19.20
N TYR A 30 4.52 30.90 -19.13
CA TYR A 30 3.85 31.44 -17.94
C TYR A 30 2.38 31.03 -17.86
N GLU A 31 1.71 30.91 -19.01
CA GLU A 31 0.29 30.58 -19.10
C GLU A 31 0.01 29.54 -20.20
N ASN A 32 -0.95 28.65 -19.94
CA ASN A 32 -1.41 27.69 -20.92
C ASN A 32 -2.65 28.18 -21.66
N ASN A 33 -2.48 28.73 -22.86
CA ASN A 33 -3.60 29.37 -23.58
C ASN A 33 -4.41 28.44 -24.50
N GLN A 34 -4.05 27.16 -24.60
CA GLN A 34 -4.77 26.14 -25.35
C GLN A 34 -4.50 24.74 -24.79
N ASP A 35 -5.29 23.75 -25.21
CA ASP A 35 -5.03 22.36 -24.84
C ASP A 35 -3.71 21.89 -25.44
N ARG A 36 -2.95 21.11 -24.66
CA ARG A 36 -1.77 20.38 -25.14
C ARG A 36 -2.08 18.91 -25.15
N ILE A 37 -1.79 18.25 -26.25
CA ILE A 37 -2.06 16.81 -26.41
C ILE A 37 -0.73 16.11 -26.56
N ILE A 38 -0.42 15.22 -25.63
CA ILE A 38 0.81 14.43 -25.63
C ILE A 38 0.43 13.00 -25.94
N GLU A 39 0.83 12.49 -27.09
CA GLU A 39 0.66 11.07 -27.40
C GLU A 39 1.67 10.26 -26.60
N VAL A 40 1.22 9.17 -26.00
CA VAL A 40 2.06 8.27 -25.20
C VAL A 40 1.91 6.83 -25.69
N GLU A 41 2.90 6.01 -25.41
CA GLU A 41 2.81 4.56 -25.62
C GLU A 41 3.29 3.83 -24.37
N ILE A 42 2.82 2.59 -24.19
CA ILE A 42 3.40 1.67 -23.20
C ILE A 42 4.60 1.00 -23.85
N ASP A 43 5.78 1.19 -23.26
CA ASP A 43 7.02 0.57 -23.73
C ASP A 43 7.59 -0.39 -22.68
N ASN A 44 7.16 -1.65 -22.75
CA ASN A 44 7.56 -2.68 -21.81
C ASN A 44 9.06 -3.02 -21.88
N SER A 45 9.76 -2.68 -22.98
CA SER A 45 11.21 -2.90 -23.08
C SER A 45 12.00 -2.09 -22.06
N LEU A 46 11.42 -1.00 -21.54
CA LEU A 46 12.03 -0.23 -20.46
C LEU A 46 12.18 -1.03 -19.15
N CYS A 47 11.45 -2.13 -18.99
CA CYS A 47 11.60 -3.04 -17.85
C CYS A 47 12.68 -4.12 -18.07
N ASP A 48 13.29 -4.21 -19.26
CA ASP A 48 14.28 -5.25 -19.56
C ASP A 48 15.55 -5.09 -18.71
N SER A 49 15.96 -6.16 -18.03
CA SER A 49 17.09 -6.19 -17.09
C SER A 49 17.03 -5.15 -15.97
N LEU A 50 15.84 -4.61 -15.68
CA LEU A 50 15.66 -3.54 -14.71
C LEU A 50 15.41 -4.08 -13.30
N HIS A 51 16.07 -3.48 -12.30
CA HIS A 51 15.95 -3.85 -10.90
C HIS A 51 15.67 -2.61 -10.02
N PHE A 52 14.96 -2.83 -8.91
CA PHE A 52 14.71 -1.79 -7.92
C PHE A 52 15.95 -1.56 -7.03
N GLY A 53 16.44 -0.32 -6.99
CA GLY A 53 17.47 0.17 -6.07
C GLY A 53 18.91 -0.24 -6.41
N SER A 54 19.15 -1.50 -6.77
CA SER A 54 20.48 -2.04 -7.10
C SER A 54 20.39 -3.24 -8.04
N ASP A 55 21.51 -3.65 -8.65
CA ASP A 55 21.61 -4.83 -9.52
C ASP A 55 21.29 -6.17 -8.82
N ALA A 56 21.32 -6.20 -7.50
CA ALA A 56 20.93 -7.33 -6.66
C ALA A 56 19.50 -7.18 -6.09
N GLY A 57 18.83 -6.07 -6.40
CA GLY A 57 17.46 -5.80 -5.94
C GLY A 57 16.42 -6.64 -6.68
N PRO A 58 15.14 -6.56 -6.27
CA PRO A 58 14.05 -7.23 -6.97
C PRO A 58 13.94 -6.75 -8.42
N ARG A 59 13.57 -7.67 -9.32
CA ARG A 59 13.33 -7.35 -10.72
C ARG A 59 12.08 -6.47 -10.87
N VAL A 60 12.17 -5.45 -11.72
CA VAL A 60 11.02 -4.66 -12.16
C VAL A 60 10.32 -5.41 -13.30
N LEU A 61 9.00 -5.59 -13.18
CA LEU A 61 8.20 -6.25 -14.21
C LEU A 61 7.22 -5.26 -14.82
N PRO A 62 6.96 -5.33 -16.14
CA PRO A 62 5.85 -4.58 -16.73
C PRO A 62 4.53 -5.08 -16.13
N LEU A 63 3.60 -4.16 -15.86
CA LEU A 63 2.26 -4.50 -15.42
C LEU A 63 1.58 -5.33 -16.54
N PRO A 64 1.07 -6.54 -16.25
CA PRO A 64 0.43 -7.37 -17.26
C PRO A 64 -0.76 -6.66 -17.92
N ALA A 65 -0.96 -6.85 -19.23
CA ALA A 65 -2.04 -6.20 -19.97
C ALA A 65 -3.45 -6.59 -19.47
N SER A 66 -3.61 -7.74 -18.82
CA SER A 66 -4.87 -8.16 -18.20
C SER A 66 -5.19 -7.45 -16.87
N TYR A 67 -4.23 -6.69 -16.32
CA TYR A 67 -4.35 -6.05 -15.00
C TYR A 67 -4.92 -4.64 -15.08
N TYR A 68 -5.11 -4.09 -16.28
CA TYR A 68 -5.68 -2.77 -16.49
C TYR A 68 -6.47 -2.69 -17.79
N GLU A 69 -7.39 -1.74 -17.85
CA GLU A 69 -8.09 -1.35 -19.07
C GLU A 69 -7.31 -0.22 -19.75
N LEU A 70 -7.12 -0.33 -21.05
CA LEU A 70 -6.52 0.75 -21.83
C LEU A 70 -7.49 1.93 -21.94
N PRO A 71 -7.01 3.17 -21.76
CA PRO A 71 -7.82 4.34 -22.05
C PRO A 71 -8.18 4.37 -23.54
N ALA A 72 -9.35 4.95 -23.85
CA ALA A 72 -9.85 5.03 -25.23
C ALA A 72 -8.86 5.68 -26.21
N LYS A 73 -8.01 6.57 -25.71
CA LYS A 73 -6.89 7.16 -26.44
C LYS A 73 -5.65 7.15 -25.55
N MET A 74 -4.53 6.70 -26.12
CA MET A 74 -3.22 6.76 -25.47
C MET A 74 -2.62 8.16 -25.58
N GLN A 75 -3.27 9.10 -24.89
CA GLN A 75 -2.85 10.50 -24.88
C GLN A 75 -3.06 11.12 -23.49
N ILE A 76 -2.18 12.05 -23.13
CA ILE A 76 -2.36 12.94 -21.98
C ILE A 76 -2.79 14.30 -22.52
N VAL A 77 -3.94 14.80 -22.05
CA VAL A 77 -4.40 16.16 -22.38
C VAL A 77 -4.08 17.07 -21.20
N ILE A 78 -3.31 18.13 -21.44
CA ILE A 78 -3.13 19.25 -20.50
C ILE A 78 -4.10 20.36 -20.91
N PRO A 79 -5.23 20.54 -20.19
CA PRO A 79 -6.25 21.49 -20.60
C PRO A 79 -5.75 22.93 -20.57
N LYS A 80 -6.34 23.79 -21.40
CA LYS A 80 -6.18 25.25 -21.33
C LYS A 80 -6.34 25.74 -19.88
N GLY A 81 -5.44 26.61 -19.45
CA GLY A 81 -5.38 27.16 -18.10
C GLY A 81 -4.77 26.21 -17.05
N LYS A 82 -4.37 25.00 -17.42
CA LYS A 82 -3.67 24.04 -16.55
C LYS A 82 -2.24 23.82 -17.01
N LEU A 83 -1.36 23.48 -16.07
CA LEU A 83 0.04 23.12 -16.33
C LEU A 83 0.29 21.61 -16.25
N MET A 84 -0.73 20.84 -15.85
CA MET A 84 -0.65 19.39 -15.69
C MET A 84 -1.89 18.73 -16.28
N GLY A 85 -1.70 17.52 -16.78
CA GLY A 85 -2.75 16.63 -17.26
C GLY A 85 -2.37 15.20 -16.92
N ALA A 86 -3.34 14.30 -16.90
CA ALA A 86 -3.12 12.89 -16.60
C ALA A 86 -3.75 11.97 -17.64
N ILE A 87 -3.18 10.78 -17.74
CA ILE A 87 -3.83 9.61 -18.33
C ILE A 87 -4.22 8.67 -17.20
N GLU A 88 -5.42 8.11 -17.30
CA GLU A 88 -5.98 7.22 -16.28
C GLU A 88 -5.89 5.76 -16.74
N PHE A 89 -5.48 4.87 -15.84
CA PHE A 89 -5.56 3.42 -16.04
C PHE A 89 -6.46 2.83 -14.97
N LYS A 90 -7.54 2.19 -15.39
CA LYS A 90 -8.44 1.45 -14.51
C LYS A 90 -7.87 0.05 -14.28
N LEU A 91 -7.57 -0.30 -13.04
CA LEU A 91 -7.05 -1.61 -12.66
C LEU A 91 -8.18 -2.63 -12.55
N THR A 92 -7.92 -3.85 -13.01
CA THR A 92 -8.87 -4.97 -12.95
C THR A 92 -8.69 -5.77 -11.67
N ASN A 93 -9.65 -6.65 -11.36
CA ASN A 93 -9.55 -7.55 -10.22
C ASN A 93 -8.33 -8.48 -10.28
N ALA A 94 -7.81 -8.78 -11.48
CA ALA A 94 -6.63 -9.62 -11.63
C ALA A 94 -5.38 -9.01 -10.98
N PHE A 95 -5.25 -7.68 -10.99
CA PHE A 95 -4.18 -6.97 -10.28
C PHE A 95 -4.26 -7.20 -8.77
N PHE A 96 -5.45 -7.03 -8.19
CA PHE A 96 -5.66 -7.11 -6.75
C PHE A 96 -5.56 -8.53 -6.19
N GLN A 97 -5.81 -9.54 -7.03
CA GLN A 97 -5.66 -10.95 -6.68
C GLN A 97 -4.21 -11.43 -6.69
N ASP A 98 -3.28 -10.68 -7.30
CA ASP A 98 -1.87 -11.03 -7.30
C ASP A 98 -1.17 -10.56 -6.02
N SER A 99 -0.60 -11.51 -5.27
CA SER A 99 0.19 -11.21 -4.07
C SER A 99 1.40 -10.29 -4.33
N LEU A 100 1.94 -10.27 -5.55
CA LEU A 100 3.07 -9.40 -5.91
C LEU A 100 2.66 -7.93 -6.03
N ALA A 101 1.36 -7.63 -6.21
CA ALA A 101 0.82 -6.27 -6.26
C ALA A 101 0.76 -5.57 -4.89
N LEU A 102 1.08 -6.28 -3.80
CA LEU A 102 1.23 -5.69 -2.45
C LEU A 102 2.61 -5.06 -2.24
N THR A 103 3.58 -5.34 -3.12
CA THR A 103 4.97 -4.90 -3.01
C THR A 103 5.46 -4.26 -4.31
N ASN A 104 6.65 -3.66 -4.29
CA ASN A 104 7.23 -3.05 -5.48
C ASN A 104 7.66 -4.15 -6.46
N THR A 105 6.80 -4.41 -7.45
CA THR A 105 7.04 -5.42 -8.50
C THR A 105 6.70 -4.86 -9.87
N TYR A 106 5.47 -4.38 -10.04
CA TYR A 106 4.92 -3.99 -11.33
C TYR A 106 5.05 -2.51 -11.62
N VAL A 107 5.30 -2.18 -12.88
CA VAL A 107 5.41 -0.81 -13.41
C VAL A 107 4.56 -0.65 -14.66
N ILE A 108 3.95 0.51 -14.84
CA ILE A 108 3.42 0.99 -16.13
C ILE A 108 4.51 1.88 -16.77
N PRO A 109 5.25 1.40 -17.77
CA PRO A 109 6.28 2.18 -18.44
C PRO A 109 5.67 2.99 -19.59
N LEU A 110 5.66 4.33 -19.50
CA LEU A 110 5.16 5.20 -20.56
C LEU A 110 6.27 6.01 -21.21
N VAL A 111 6.16 6.19 -22.52
CA VAL A 111 7.03 7.07 -23.33
C VAL A 111 6.18 8.06 -24.12
N MET A 112 6.55 9.34 -24.11
CA MET A 112 5.94 10.38 -24.94
C MET A 112 6.43 10.29 -26.38
N LYS A 113 5.50 10.23 -27.34
CA LYS A 113 5.79 10.06 -28.77
C LYS A 113 5.76 11.37 -29.52
N SER A 114 4.68 12.12 -29.35
CA SER A 114 4.47 13.40 -30.03
C SER A 114 3.76 14.37 -29.09
N VAL A 115 3.85 15.66 -29.42
CA VAL A 115 3.11 16.71 -28.73
C VAL A 115 2.46 17.64 -29.74
N VAL A 116 1.19 17.94 -29.54
CA VAL A 116 0.44 18.94 -30.27
C VAL A 116 0.20 20.13 -29.35
N GLY A 117 0.46 21.32 -29.89
CA GLY A 117 0.38 22.56 -29.14
C GLY A 117 1.62 22.88 -28.32
N ALA A 118 2.72 22.14 -28.34
CA ALA A 118 3.97 22.60 -27.71
C ALA A 118 5.13 22.48 -28.70
N ASP A 119 6.20 23.23 -28.45
CA ASP A 119 7.36 23.26 -29.36
C ASP A 119 8.10 21.91 -29.39
N SER A 120 8.24 21.26 -28.22
CA SER A 120 8.98 20.00 -28.11
C SER A 120 8.66 19.21 -26.84
N ILE A 121 9.02 17.93 -26.88
CA ILE A 121 9.15 17.07 -25.70
C ILE A 121 10.62 17.15 -25.23
N LEU A 122 10.85 17.15 -23.91
CA LEU A 122 12.19 17.14 -23.31
C LEU A 122 12.88 15.77 -23.46
N ARG A 123 13.30 15.42 -24.68
CA ARG A 123 13.95 14.14 -25.03
C ARG A 123 15.41 14.01 -24.60
N GLY A 124 15.95 14.99 -23.86
CA GLY A 124 17.34 14.99 -23.41
C GLY A 124 18.35 15.26 -24.53
N LYS A 125 19.65 15.20 -24.17
CA LYS A 125 20.79 15.39 -25.08
C LYS A 125 21.85 14.33 -24.79
N SER A 126 22.35 13.68 -25.83
CA SER A 126 23.40 12.65 -25.76
C SER A 126 24.38 12.80 -26.93
N GLU A 127 25.60 12.32 -26.74
CA GLU A 127 26.60 12.13 -27.81
C GLU A 127 26.61 10.69 -28.35
N LYS A 128 25.91 9.76 -27.69
CA LYS A 128 25.77 8.38 -28.17
C LYS A 128 24.76 8.31 -29.31
N THR A 129 24.98 7.38 -30.23
CA THR A 129 24.06 7.10 -31.35
C THR A 129 22.78 6.39 -30.90
N SER A 130 22.83 5.65 -29.81
CA SER A 130 21.68 4.92 -29.25
C SER A 130 21.75 4.93 -27.72
N PRO A 131 21.49 6.08 -27.07
CA PRO A 131 21.52 6.19 -25.62
C PRO A 131 20.33 5.44 -24.99
N ASP A 132 20.57 4.70 -23.92
CA ASP A 132 19.50 4.11 -23.12
C ASP A 132 18.93 5.17 -22.17
N ARG A 133 17.62 5.44 -22.25
CA ARG A 133 16.91 6.41 -21.39
C ARG A 133 17.18 6.20 -19.89
N ARG A 134 17.38 4.94 -19.50
CA ARG A 134 17.48 4.49 -18.12
C ARG A 134 18.90 4.62 -17.57
N ILE A 135 19.91 4.77 -18.43
CA ILE A 135 21.32 4.82 -18.04
C ILE A 135 21.76 6.29 -18.01
N ALA A 136 21.88 6.87 -16.82
CA ALA A 136 22.23 8.29 -16.67
C ALA A 136 23.54 8.69 -17.39
N ALA A 137 24.54 7.79 -17.43
CA ALA A 137 25.82 8.03 -18.10
C ALA A 137 25.72 8.13 -19.63
N ASP A 138 24.59 7.77 -20.23
CA ASP A 138 24.37 7.90 -21.66
C ASP A 138 23.97 9.33 -22.06
N TRP A 139 23.72 10.24 -21.10
CA TRP A 139 23.12 11.54 -21.36
C TRP A 139 23.93 12.70 -20.77
N ILE A 140 24.09 13.76 -21.55
CA ILE A 140 24.54 15.08 -21.07
C ILE A 140 23.39 15.77 -20.32
N THR A 141 22.19 15.69 -20.90
CA THR A 141 20.95 16.13 -20.27
C THR A 141 19.98 14.96 -20.29
N ALA A 142 19.59 14.49 -19.12
CA ALA A 142 18.69 13.34 -19.00
C ALA A 142 17.34 13.60 -19.69
N PRO A 143 16.76 12.60 -20.37
CA PRO A 143 15.46 12.70 -20.97
C PRO A 143 14.38 12.75 -19.89
N LYS A 144 13.31 13.51 -20.14
CA LYS A 144 12.08 13.57 -19.34
C LYS A 144 10.86 13.18 -20.18
N ASP A 145 11.09 12.39 -21.22
CA ASP A 145 10.07 11.90 -22.17
C ASP A 145 9.47 10.56 -21.75
N TYR A 146 9.82 10.01 -20.58
CA TYR A 146 9.36 8.71 -20.12
C TYR A 146 9.15 8.66 -18.61
N VAL A 147 8.37 7.68 -18.15
CA VAL A 147 8.16 7.39 -16.73
C VAL A 147 8.01 5.89 -16.51
N LEU A 148 8.57 5.41 -15.41
CA LEU A 148 8.37 4.06 -14.88
C LEU A 148 7.47 4.17 -13.65
N TYR A 149 6.16 4.05 -13.83
CA TYR A 149 5.21 4.25 -12.74
C TYR A 149 4.96 2.94 -11.97
N ALA A 150 5.59 2.78 -10.81
CA ALA A 150 5.43 1.58 -9.98
C ALA A 150 4.05 1.56 -9.30
N VAL A 151 3.35 0.43 -9.42
CA VAL A 151 1.99 0.26 -8.91
C VAL A 151 1.95 -0.86 -7.89
N LYS A 152 1.48 -0.52 -6.68
CA LYS A 152 1.13 -1.43 -5.60
C LYS A 152 -0.09 -0.90 -4.87
N TYR A 153 -0.75 -1.72 -4.05
CA TYR A 153 -1.88 -1.26 -3.24
C TYR A 153 -1.73 -1.63 -1.77
N ILE A 154 -2.46 -0.91 -0.92
CA ILE A 154 -2.83 -1.34 0.42
C ILE A 154 -4.35 -1.44 0.51
N ASN A 155 -4.85 -2.44 1.23
CA ASN A 155 -6.26 -2.66 1.41
C ASN A 155 -6.87 -1.73 2.49
N PRO A 156 -8.22 -1.69 2.64
CA PRO A 156 -8.90 -0.76 3.54
C PRO A 156 -8.49 -0.81 5.01
N TRP A 157 -8.00 -1.96 5.48
CA TRP A 157 -7.65 -2.19 6.89
C TRP A 157 -6.15 -2.09 7.16
N HIS A 158 -5.35 -1.68 6.18
CA HIS A 158 -3.94 -1.38 6.39
C HIS A 158 -3.80 -0.02 7.08
N ALA A 159 -3.28 -0.01 8.30
CA ALA A 159 -3.03 1.22 9.04
C ALA A 159 -2.12 0.99 10.24
N TYR A 160 -1.64 2.10 10.81
CA TYR A 160 -1.23 2.14 12.20
C TYR A 160 -2.46 2.35 13.09
N TYR A 161 -2.54 1.60 14.18
CA TYR A 161 -3.65 1.60 15.12
C TYR A 161 -3.18 1.91 16.54
N LEU A 162 -4.06 2.54 17.32
CA LEU A 162 -3.96 2.75 18.75
C LEU A 162 -4.75 1.64 19.45
N ARG A 163 -4.03 0.63 19.95
CA ARG A 163 -4.58 -0.59 20.55
C ARG A 163 -4.75 -0.46 22.05
N ARG A 164 -5.94 -0.84 22.52
CA ARG A 164 -6.27 -1.00 23.94
C ARG A 164 -7.20 -2.19 24.15
N GLY A 165 -7.13 -2.81 25.32
CA GLY A 165 -7.90 -4.03 25.53
C GLY A 165 -7.63 -4.71 26.86
N VAL A 166 -8.07 -5.96 26.91
CA VAL A 166 -7.85 -6.88 28.02
C VAL A 166 -7.49 -8.25 27.45
N THR A 167 -6.56 -8.92 28.12
CA THR A 167 -6.21 -10.32 27.89
C THR A 167 -6.49 -11.11 29.15
N VAL A 168 -7.27 -12.18 29.03
CA VAL A 168 -7.46 -13.17 30.10
C VAL A 168 -6.67 -14.42 29.74
N VAL A 169 -5.78 -14.84 30.63
CA VAL A 169 -4.96 -16.05 30.45
C VAL A 169 -5.53 -17.14 31.33
N LYS A 170 -5.68 -18.34 30.77
CA LYS A 170 -6.11 -19.54 31.48
C LYS A 170 -5.11 -20.67 31.29
N GLY A 171 -4.56 -21.18 32.38
CA GLY A 171 -3.62 -22.30 32.35
C GLY A 171 -4.31 -23.60 31.92
N LYS A 172 -3.60 -24.42 31.14
CA LYS A 172 -4.08 -25.74 30.72
C LYS A 172 -3.83 -26.81 31.77
N ASN A 173 -4.50 -27.94 31.63
CA ASN A 173 -4.31 -29.14 32.46
C ASN A 173 -4.45 -28.87 33.98
N GLY A 174 -5.34 -27.94 34.36
CA GLY A 174 -5.58 -27.56 35.75
C GLY A 174 -4.51 -26.65 36.38
N ASN A 175 -3.55 -26.13 35.59
CA ASN A 175 -2.50 -25.24 36.09
C ASN A 175 -3.00 -23.79 36.27
N SER A 176 -3.85 -23.57 37.27
CA SER A 176 -4.42 -22.25 37.58
C SER A 176 -3.40 -21.22 38.08
N ASN A 177 -2.16 -21.62 38.39
CA ASN A 177 -1.08 -20.68 38.72
C ASN A 177 -0.71 -19.75 37.55
N LEU A 178 -1.10 -20.12 36.33
CA LEU A 178 -0.91 -19.33 35.11
C LEU A 178 -2.08 -18.38 34.84
N ASP A 179 -3.17 -18.46 35.61
CA ASP A 179 -4.34 -17.62 35.41
C ASP A 179 -4.01 -16.17 35.75
N THR A 180 -4.19 -15.28 34.79
CA THR A 180 -3.97 -13.85 35.00
C THR A 180 -4.87 -13.03 34.08
N THR A 181 -5.02 -11.74 34.40
CA THR A 181 -5.72 -10.78 33.55
C THR A 181 -4.84 -9.56 33.37
N MET A 182 -4.57 -9.23 32.12
CA MET A 182 -3.74 -8.09 31.73
C MET A 182 -4.62 -7.04 31.09
N ILE A 183 -4.65 -5.84 31.66
CA ILE A 183 -5.42 -4.70 31.13
C ILE A 183 -4.42 -3.69 30.57
N TYR A 184 -4.55 -3.37 29.29
CA TYR A 184 -3.73 -2.37 28.61
C TYR A 184 -4.64 -1.31 28.03
N ARG A 185 -4.95 -0.30 28.87
CA ARG A 185 -5.83 0.81 28.51
C ARG A 185 -5.28 2.10 29.12
N ALA A 186 -4.87 3.02 28.26
CA ALA A 186 -4.51 4.37 28.68
C ALA A 186 -5.77 5.21 28.94
N LYS A 187 -5.64 6.25 29.77
CA LYS A 187 -6.71 7.24 30.01
C LYS A 187 -7.11 7.97 28.72
N TYR A 188 -6.13 8.25 27.86
CA TYR A 188 -6.30 8.97 26.60
C TYR A 188 -5.94 8.05 25.44
N VAL A 189 -6.76 8.05 24.37
CA VAL A 189 -6.63 7.11 23.25
C VAL A 189 -5.28 7.26 22.55
N GLU A 190 -4.80 8.50 22.37
CA GLU A 190 -3.51 8.83 21.75
C GLU A 190 -2.27 8.33 22.54
N LYS A 191 -2.47 7.85 23.78
CA LYS A 191 -1.42 7.24 24.60
C LYS A 191 -1.46 5.71 24.60
N SER A 192 -2.34 5.11 23.80
CA SER A 192 -2.45 3.65 23.66
C SER A 192 -1.26 3.06 22.88
N GLU A 193 -1.11 1.74 22.94
CA GLU A 193 -0.06 1.03 22.20
C GLU A 193 -0.23 1.25 20.70
N VAL A 194 0.85 1.60 20.00
CA VAL A 194 0.84 1.66 18.53
C VAL A 194 1.15 0.27 17.99
N CYS A 195 0.25 -0.25 17.15
CA CYS A 195 0.48 -1.47 16.37
C CYS A 195 0.16 -1.21 14.90
N GLN A 196 0.55 -2.14 14.01
CA GLN A 196 0.35 -1.99 12.57
C GLN A 196 -0.33 -3.24 12.01
N ALA A 197 -1.40 -3.04 11.26
CA ALA A 197 -1.96 -4.06 10.40
C ALA A 197 -1.44 -3.84 8.96
N VAL A 198 -0.90 -4.89 8.35
CA VAL A 198 -0.27 -4.84 7.03
C VAL A 198 -1.06 -5.72 6.06
N SER A 199 -1.40 -5.18 4.90
CA SER A 199 -2.09 -5.92 3.83
C SER A 199 -1.35 -7.20 3.45
N ASN A 200 -2.07 -8.31 3.49
CA ASN A 200 -1.59 -9.64 3.09
C ASN A 200 -2.32 -10.16 1.83
N SER A 201 -3.53 -9.68 1.59
CA SER A 201 -4.30 -9.87 0.35
C SER A 201 -5.28 -8.71 0.19
N TYR A 202 -6.11 -8.75 -0.85
CA TYR A 202 -7.16 -7.78 -1.08
C TYR A 202 -8.11 -7.63 0.13
N ASN A 203 -8.42 -8.74 0.80
CA ASN A 203 -9.36 -8.80 1.92
C ASN A 203 -8.74 -9.25 3.25
N SER A 204 -7.41 -9.29 3.37
CA SER A 204 -6.77 -9.69 4.63
C SER A 204 -5.60 -8.81 5.04
N VAL A 205 -5.41 -8.66 6.34
CA VAL A 205 -4.23 -8.01 6.94
C VAL A 205 -3.60 -8.94 7.98
N SER A 206 -2.29 -8.86 8.10
CA SER A 206 -1.53 -9.45 9.19
C SER A 206 -1.30 -8.41 10.28
N LEU A 207 -1.52 -8.80 11.53
CA LEU A 207 -1.29 -7.99 12.72
C LEU A 207 -0.32 -8.72 13.64
N SER A 208 0.89 -8.20 13.76
CA SER A 208 1.93 -8.77 14.64
C SER A 208 1.94 -8.00 15.96
N LEU A 209 1.79 -8.75 17.06
CA LEU A 209 1.62 -8.24 18.41
C LEU A 209 2.53 -9.00 19.37
N LYS A 210 2.56 -8.53 20.61
CA LYS A 210 3.14 -9.26 21.72
C LYS A 210 2.22 -9.24 22.93
N THR A 211 2.30 -10.28 23.73
CA THR A 211 1.70 -10.35 25.06
C THR A 211 2.77 -10.77 26.08
N LYS A 212 2.45 -10.80 27.37
CA LYS A 212 3.31 -11.46 28.35
C LYS A 212 3.00 -12.95 28.36
N ALA A 213 4.04 -13.78 28.45
CA ALA A 213 3.89 -15.18 28.77
C ALA A 213 3.22 -15.34 30.14
N ALA A 214 2.79 -16.56 30.46
CA ALA A 214 2.05 -16.84 31.68
C ALA A 214 2.89 -16.60 32.96
N ASP A 215 4.21 -16.47 32.84
CA ASP A 215 5.10 -16.03 33.93
C ASP A 215 5.02 -14.52 34.24
N GLY A 216 4.28 -13.75 33.45
CA GLY A 216 4.08 -12.30 33.57
C GLY A 216 5.28 -11.44 33.18
N LYS A 217 6.41 -12.04 32.76
CA LYS A 217 7.69 -11.35 32.55
C LYS A 217 8.14 -11.41 31.10
N THR A 218 8.07 -12.59 30.50
CA THR A 218 8.62 -12.85 29.17
C THR A 218 7.70 -12.32 28.08
N ASP A 219 8.22 -11.59 27.09
CA ASP A 219 7.45 -11.18 25.93
C ASP A 219 7.20 -12.39 25.01
N LEU A 220 5.95 -12.63 24.66
CA LEU A 220 5.49 -13.69 23.76
C LEU A 220 4.93 -13.03 22.48
N PRO A 221 5.74 -12.94 21.41
CA PRO A 221 5.27 -12.40 20.13
C PRO A 221 4.36 -13.40 19.42
N PHE A 222 3.37 -12.88 18.70
CA PHE A 222 2.48 -13.66 17.85
C PHE A 222 1.96 -12.79 16.70
N THR A 223 1.43 -13.46 15.68
CA THR A 223 0.81 -12.82 14.53
C THR A 223 -0.56 -13.44 14.31
N ILE A 224 -1.55 -12.59 14.04
CA ILE A 224 -2.88 -13.01 13.62
C ILE A 224 -3.15 -12.48 12.21
N VAL A 225 -3.97 -13.20 11.46
CA VAL A 225 -4.49 -12.78 10.16
C VAL A 225 -5.97 -12.47 10.32
N LEU A 226 -6.36 -11.27 9.91
CA LEU A 226 -7.74 -10.82 9.88
C LEU A 226 -8.25 -10.95 8.46
N ASN A 227 -9.27 -11.79 8.24
CA ASN A 227 -9.87 -12.04 6.93
C ASN A 227 -11.25 -11.38 6.88
N PHE A 228 -11.38 -10.31 6.11
CA PHE A 228 -12.58 -9.48 6.04
C PHE A 228 -13.56 -9.94 4.96
N ASN A 229 -14.84 -9.70 5.23
CA ASN A 229 -15.92 -9.78 4.27
C ASN A 229 -16.36 -8.37 3.81
N ASP A 230 -17.30 -8.32 2.86
CA ASP A 230 -17.83 -7.08 2.30
C ASP A 230 -18.62 -6.20 3.30
N LYS A 231 -18.95 -6.76 4.48
CA LYS A 231 -19.64 -6.06 5.56
C LYS A 231 -18.69 -5.53 6.64
N ASN A 232 -17.38 -5.56 6.38
CA ASN A 232 -16.34 -5.19 7.34
C ASN A 232 -16.31 -6.07 8.61
N GLU A 233 -16.84 -7.28 8.55
CA GLU A 233 -16.65 -8.29 9.60
C GLU A 233 -15.44 -9.14 9.24
N CYS A 234 -14.67 -9.60 10.23
CA CYS A 234 -13.51 -10.45 9.99
C CYS A 234 -13.52 -11.71 10.85
N THR A 235 -12.99 -12.78 10.26
CA THR A 235 -12.54 -13.97 10.99
C THR A 235 -11.05 -13.84 11.30
N ILE A 236 -10.64 -14.36 12.45
CA ILE A 236 -9.28 -14.21 12.97
C ILE A 236 -8.62 -15.59 13.00
N THR A 237 -7.50 -15.73 12.30
CA THR A 237 -6.79 -17.01 12.13
C THR A 237 -5.28 -16.85 12.35
N GLN A 238 -4.58 -17.96 12.51
CA GLN A 238 -3.10 -17.99 12.54
C GLN A 238 -2.52 -17.96 11.12
N PRO A 239 -1.29 -17.45 10.95
CA PRO A 239 -0.50 -17.72 9.75
C PRO A 239 -0.24 -19.22 9.56
N ALA A 240 -0.07 -19.66 8.32
CA ALA A 240 0.30 -21.04 8.01
C ALA A 240 1.63 -21.42 8.68
N GLY A 241 1.70 -22.63 9.27
CA GLY A 241 2.90 -23.12 9.95
C GLY A 241 3.11 -22.58 11.38
N SER A 242 2.17 -21.83 11.94
CA SER A 242 2.26 -21.34 13.33
C SER A 242 2.24 -22.49 14.35
N SER A 243 2.99 -22.32 15.45
CA SER A 243 3.03 -23.27 16.57
C SER A 243 1.85 -23.14 17.55
N TYR A 244 0.89 -22.27 17.24
CA TYR A 244 -0.29 -21.96 18.03
C TYR A 244 -1.50 -21.89 17.11
N THR A 245 -2.69 -22.09 17.67
CA THR A 245 -3.95 -21.91 16.94
C THR A 245 -4.61 -20.61 17.38
N VAL A 246 -5.36 -20.01 16.46
CA VAL A 246 -6.10 -18.77 16.71
C VAL A 246 -7.53 -18.98 16.24
N SER A 247 -8.48 -18.52 17.04
CA SER A 247 -9.89 -18.46 16.65
C SER A 247 -10.51 -17.20 17.19
N GLY A 248 -11.30 -16.52 16.37
CA GLY A 248 -11.98 -15.32 16.82
C GLY A 248 -12.66 -14.59 15.68
N ASN A 249 -13.30 -13.50 16.05
CA ASN A 249 -13.97 -12.62 15.09
C ASN A 249 -13.75 -11.17 15.47
N GLY A 250 -14.01 -10.28 14.52
CA GLY A 250 -14.01 -8.85 14.75
C GLY A 250 -14.83 -8.10 13.73
N SER A 251 -14.89 -6.79 13.88
CA SER A 251 -15.54 -5.88 12.94
C SER A 251 -14.82 -4.56 12.85
N PHE A 252 -14.77 -4.00 11.64
CA PHE A 252 -14.27 -2.67 11.36
C PHE A 252 -15.45 -1.72 11.22
N VAL A 253 -15.54 -0.77 12.16
CA VAL A 253 -16.64 0.18 12.29
C VAL A 253 -16.13 1.56 11.88
N LYS A 254 -16.77 2.15 10.87
CA LYS A 254 -16.48 3.53 10.48
C LYS A 254 -16.93 4.49 11.57
N ASP A 255 -16.13 5.51 11.85
CA ASP A 255 -16.43 6.54 12.86
C ASP A 255 -16.81 5.99 14.25
N GLY A 256 -16.31 4.80 14.60
CA GLY A 256 -16.70 4.08 15.81
C GLY A 256 -15.96 4.50 17.09
N ASP A 257 -14.96 5.38 16.98
CA ASP A 257 -14.22 5.92 18.13
C ASP A 257 -13.75 7.35 17.86
N GLU A 258 -13.11 7.99 18.84
CA GLU A 258 -12.65 9.38 18.72
C GLU A 258 -11.26 9.57 19.37
N TRP A 259 -10.38 10.29 18.68
CA TRP A 259 -9.19 10.87 19.30
C TRP A 259 -8.77 12.16 18.58
N GLY A 260 -8.19 13.10 19.33
CA GLY A 260 -7.85 14.42 18.80
C GLY A 260 -9.06 15.25 18.35
N GLY A 261 -10.26 14.98 18.91
CA GLY A 261 -11.50 15.68 18.58
C GLY A 261 -12.09 15.31 17.20
N MET A 262 -11.63 14.23 16.59
CA MET A 262 -12.14 13.73 15.31
C MET A 262 -12.58 12.28 15.47
N LYS A 263 -13.73 11.94 14.87
CA LYS A 263 -14.16 10.56 14.74
C LYS A 263 -13.18 9.78 13.89
N ARG A 264 -12.98 8.52 14.24
CA ARG A 264 -12.02 7.63 13.60
C ARG A 264 -12.62 6.25 13.41
N ASN A 265 -12.19 5.61 12.35
CA ASN A 265 -12.48 4.21 12.12
C ASN A 265 -11.83 3.35 13.21
N VAL A 266 -12.51 2.26 13.60
CA VAL A 266 -12.08 1.39 14.70
C VAL A 266 -12.28 -0.07 14.34
N LEU A 267 -11.35 -0.90 14.80
CA LEU A 267 -11.42 -2.35 14.68
C LEU A 267 -11.64 -2.95 16.08
N HIS A 268 -12.74 -3.66 16.25
CA HIS A 268 -13.05 -4.42 17.46
C HIS A 268 -12.75 -5.89 17.24
N LEU A 269 -11.90 -6.47 18.07
CA LEU A 269 -11.46 -7.86 17.95
C LEU A 269 -11.77 -8.64 19.23
N LYS A 270 -12.25 -9.87 19.08
CA LYS A 270 -12.35 -10.85 20.16
C LYS A 270 -11.84 -12.19 19.66
N TYR A 271 -10.72 -12.64 20.20
CA TYR A 271 -10.05 -13.85 19.76
C TYR A 271 -9.34 -14.57 20.88
N ASP A 272 -9.20 -15.87 20.70
CA ASP A 272 -8.44 -16.76 21.55
C ASP A 272 -7.19 -17.21 20.80
N ILE A 273 -6.06 -17.23 21.51
CA ILE A 273 -4.84 -17.88 21.05
C ILE A 273 -4.53 -19.03 21.97
N ASP A 274 -4.41 -20.21 21.38
CA ASP A 274 -4.10 -21.42 22.11
C ASP A 274 -2.61 -21.74 22.02
N PHE A 275 -1.87 -21.36 23.07
CA PHE A 275 -0.46 -21.71 23.22
C PHE A 275 -0.32 -23.05 23.96
N THR A 276 0.88 -23.62 23.98
CA THR A 276 1.15 -24.95 24.55
C THR A 276 0.66 -25.10 25.99
N ASN A 277 0.90 -24.09 26.84
CA ASN A 277 0.65 -24.19 28.30
C ASN A 277 -0.58 -23.43 28.78
N ALA A 278 -1.14 -22.53 27.97
CA ALA A 278 -2.23 -21.65 28.36
C ALA A 278 -2.99 -21.13 27.14
N THR A 279 -4.27 -20.82 27.33
CA THR A 279 -5.12 -20.16 26.35
C THR A 279 -5.24 -18.67 26.72
N TYR A 280 -5.15 -17.80 25.72
CA TYR A 280 -5.17 -16.35 25.89
C TYR A 280 -6.38 -15.78 25.15
N SER A 281 -7.32 -15.22 25.90
CA SER A 281 -8.53 -14.59 25.38
C SER A 281 -8.35 -13.07 25.34
N PHE A 282 -8.33 -12.51 24.14
CA PHE A 282 -8.15 -11.09 23.88
C PHE A 282 -9.49 -10.42 23.57
N THR A 283 -9.70 -9.23 24.13
CA THR A 283 -10.76 -8.30 23.72
C THR A 283 -10.11 -6.94 23.46
N ASP A 284 -9.99 -6.62 22.19
CA ASP A 284 -9.14 -5.58 21.65
C ASP A 284 -9.98 -4.51 20.92
N THR A 285 -9.59 -3.25 21.09
CA THR A 285 -10.09 -2.10 20.34
C THR A 285 -8.90 -1.36 19.74
N LEU A 286 -8.88 -1.27 18.42
CA LEU A 286 -7.79 -0.71 17.62
C LEU A 286 -8.34 0.49 16.85
N VAL A 287 -8.00 1.71 17.29
CA VAL A 287 -8.47 2.94 16.62
C VAL A 287 -7.47 3.35 15.55
N VAL A 288 -7.93 3.65 14.34
CA VAL A 288 -7.05 4.10 13.26
C VAL A 288 -6.34 5.38 13.69
N ARG A 289 -5.01 5.38 13.57
CA ARG A 289 -4.17 6.55 13.76
C ARG A 289 -3.89 7.24 12.43
N ASP A 290 -3.36 6.47 11.48
CA ASP A 290 -3.00 6.90 10.14
C ASP A 290 -2.77 5.69 9.22
N ARG A 291 -2.85 5.88 7.89
CA ARG A 291 -2.68 4.81 6.90
C ARG A 291 -1.23 4.37 6.70
N GLY A 292 -0.25 5.09 7.27
CA GLY A 292 1.16 4.73 7.16
C GLY A 292 1.77 4.89 5.76
N VAL A 293 1.10 5.59 4.85
CA VAL A 293 1.55 5.80 3.47
C VAL A 293 2.30 7.12 3.35
N LYS A 294 3.37 7.10 2.56
CA LYS A 294 4.19 8.28 2.24
C LYS A 294 4.43 8.35 0.74
N PHE A 295 4.86 9.51 0.27
CA PHE A 295 5.36 9.64 -1.09
C PHE A 295 6.58 8.74 -1.28
N GLU A 296 6.59 7.97 -2.37
CA GLU A 296 7.64 7.01 -2.69
C GLU A 296 8.19 7.31 -4.09
N THR A 297 9.50 7.27 -4.21
CA THR A 297 10.22 7.16 -5.48
C THR A 297 11.11 5.94 -5.42
N PHE A 298 11.56 5.45 -6.58
CA PHE A 298 12.54 4.39 -6.63
C PHE A 298 13.65 4.73 -7.61
N THR A 299 14.83 4.19 -7.35
CA THR A 299 15.95 4.18 -8.29
C THR A 299 15.84 2.94 -9.14
N ALA A 300 15.82 3.09 -10.46
CA ALA A 300 15.84 1.98 -11.39
C ALA A 300 17.28 1.71 -11.84
N VAL A 301 17.72 0.45 -11.77
CA VAL A 301 19.08 0.07 -12.17
C VAL A 301 19.01 -0.98 -13.28
N VAL A 302 19.65 -0.66 -14.41
CA VAL A 302 19.78 -1.58 -15.53
C VAL A 302 20.98 -2.48 -15.28
N LYS A 303 20.72 -3.77 -15.05
CA LYS A 303 21.78 -4.77 -14.89
C LYS A 303 22.44 -5.00 -16.25
N LYS A 304 23.76 -4.81 -16.27
CA LYS A 304 24.61 -5.07 -17.44
C LYS A 304 24.86 -6.55 -17.64
#